data_AF-A0A2I0N9U8-F1
#
_entry.id   AF-A0A2I0N9U8-F1
#
_cell.length_a   1.000
_cell.length_b   1.000
_cell.length_c   1.000
_cell.angle_alpha   90.00
_cell.angle_beta   90.00
_cell.angle_gamma   90.00
#
_symmetry.space_group_name_H-M   'P 1'
#
loop_
_entity.id
_entity.type
_entity.pdbx_description
1 polymer ?
#
loop_
_entity_poly.entity_id
_entity_poly.type
_entity_poly.pdbx_seq_one_letter_code
_entity_poly.pdbx_strand_id
1 'polypeptide(L)'
;MEPVEYFRQIDKKRWKKWLFYLDLVMIAIFIFALVMLVRDTYFSGYYLALMEQDMHDFHLWGVVRDAVFAAFSGAYIFVRFFVNLFAAMRNPWA
;
A
#
# COMPACT_ATOMS: atom_id res chain seq x y z
N MET A 1 -25.78 20.06 31.08
CA MET A 1 -24.76 19.05 30.72
C MET A 1 -25.57 17.90 30.11
N GLU A 2 -25.56 17.63 28.81
CA GLU A 2 -24.46 17.02 28.05
C GLU A 2 -24.56 17.31 26.53
N PRO A 3 -23.60 18.04 25.93
CA PRO A 3 -23.44 18.07 24.46
C PRO A 3 -22.20 17.32 23.94
N VAL A 4 -21.42 16.67 24.82
CA VAL A 4 -20.08 16.16 24.45
C VAL A 4 -20.12 14.81 23.72
N GLU A 5 -21.14 13.97 23.98
CA GLU A 5 -21.17 12.61 23.42
C GLU A 5 -21.56 12.55 21.93
N TYR A 6 -22.43 13.45 21.46
CA TYR A 6 -22.89 13.48 20.07
C TYR A 6 -21.76 13.75 19.06
N PHE A 7 -20.87 14.70 19.37
CA PHE A 7 -19.71 14.99 18.51
C PHE A 7 -18.75 13.78 18.41
N ARG A 8 -18.58 13.03 19.50
CA ARG A 8 -17.65 11.90 19.57
C ARG A 8 -18.09 10.70 18.72
N GLN A 9 -19.40 10.49 18.55
CA GLN A 9 -19.93 9.42 17.68
C GLN A 9 -19.86 9.77 16.19
N ILE A 10 -20.10 11.02 15.82
CA ILE A 10 -20.01 11.50 14.43
C ILE A 10 -18.56 11.39 13.93
N ASP A 11 -17.59 11.69 14.79
CA ASP A 11 -16.17 11.66 14.45
C ASP A 11 -15.66 10.24 14.13
N LYS A 12 -16.08 9.24 14.92
CA LYS A 12 -15.69 7.83 14.71
C LYS A 12 -16.18 7.25 13.38
N LYS A 13 -17.42 7.56 12.97
CA LYS A 13 -17.96 7.08 11.68
C LYS A 13 -17.24 7.73 10.49
N ARG A 14 -16.90 9.01 10.58
CA ARG A 14 -16.16 9.72 9.53
C ARG A 14 -14.72 9.22 9.42
N TRP A 15 -14.05 8.97 10.56
CA TRP A 15 -12.70 8.43 10.61
C TRP A 15 -12.58 7.05 9.95
N LYS A 16 -13.55 6.16 10.19
CA LYS A 16 -13.58 4.84 9.54
C LYS A 16 -13.70 4.93 8.01
N LYS A 17 -14.48 5.89 7.49
CA LYS A 17 -14.59 6.12 6.04
C LYS A 17 -13.27 6.60 5.44
N TRP A 18 -12.58 7.53 6.11
CA TRP A 18 -11.25 7.99 5.67
C TRP A 18 -10.22 6.87 5.65
N LEU A 19 -10.20 6.01 6.68
CA LEU A 19 -9.32 4.84 6.70
C LEU A 19 -9.59 3.90 5.52
N PHE A 20 -10.85 3.66 5.18
CA PHE A 20 -11.20 2.85 4.01
C PHE A 20 -10.69 3.44 2.69
N TYR A 21 -10.82 4.76 2.49
CA TYR A 21 -10.27 5.42 1.30
C TYR A 21 -8.74 5.33 1.25
N LEU A 22 -8.07 5.47 2.39
CA LEU A 22 -6.62 5.33 2.50
C LEU A 22 -6.18 3.91 2.14
N ASP A 23 -6.90 2.89 2.65
CA ASP A 23 -6.63 1.49 2.32
C ASP A 23 -6.80 1.22 0.81
N LEU A 24 -7.84 1.78 0.19
CA LEU A 24 -8.06 1.69 -1.27
C LEU A 24 -6.88 2.30 -2.05
N VAL A 25 -6.43 3.49 -1.63
CA VAL A 25 -5.29 4.17 -2.26
C VAL A 25 -4.00 3.36 -2.10
N MET A 26 -3.76 2.77 -0.93
CA MET A 26 -2.58 1.94 -0.69
C MET A 26 -2.57 0.68 -1.53
N ILE A 27 -3.74 0.05 -1.74
CA ILE A 27 -3.87 -1.09 -2.65
C ILE A 27 -3.56 -0.68 -4.10
N ALA A 28 -4.07 0.47 -4.54
CA ALA A 28 -3.78 0.98 -5.87
C ALA A 28 -2.27 1.25 -6.07
N ILE A 29 -1.62 1.87 -5.08
CA ILE A 29 -0.16 2.10 -5.08
C ILE A 29 0.59 0.77 -5.13
N PHE A 30 0.17 -0.23 -4.34
CA PHE A 30 0.79 -1.55 -4.34
C PHE A 30 0.71 -2.23 -5.70
N ILE A 31 -0.47 -2.23 -6.33
CA ILE A 31 -0.66 -2.81 -7.68
C ILE A 31 0.21 -2.06 -8.70
N PHE A 32 0.23 -0.74 -8.65
CA PHE A 32 1.04 0.07 -9.56
C PHE A 32 2.54 -0.21 -9.39
N ALA A 33 3.01 -0.33 -8.15
CA ALA A 33 4.39 -0.68 -7.84
C ALA A 33 4.75 -2.07 -8.37
N LEU A 34 3.86 -3.06 -8.27
CA LEU A 34 4.11 -4.40 -8.84
C LEU A 34 4.22 -4.37 -10.37
N VAL A 35 3.34 -3.63 -11.06
CA VAL A 35 3.39 -3.51 -12.51
C VAL A 35 4.68 -2.86 -12.96
N MET A 36 5.09 -1.77 -12.29
CA MET A 36 6.35 -1.09 -12.59
C MET A 36 7.56 -1.95 -12.25
N LEU A 37 7.53 -2.70 -11.15
CA LEU A 37 8.58 -3.63 -10.76
C LEU A 37 8.82 -4.69 -11.84
N VAL A 38 7.75 -5.32 -12.34
CA VAL A 38 7.86 -6.33 -13.41
C VAL A 38 8.42 -5.69 -14.68
N ARG A 39 7.93 -4.49 -15.04
CA ARG A 39 8.39 -3.74 -16.21
C ARG A 39 9.88 -3.42 -16.12
N ASP A 40 10.32 -2.81 -15.03
CA ASP A 40 11.71 -2.40 -14.82
C ASP A 40 12.64 -3.62 -14.69
N THR A 41 12.16 -4.74 -14.14
CA THR A 41 12.93 -6.00 -14.10
C THR A 41 13.14 -6.56 -15.50
N TYR A 42 12.10 -6.55 -16.33
CA TYR A 42 12.19 -6.99 -17.73
C TYR A 42 13.15 -6.12 -18.54
N PHE A 43 13.01 -4.80 -18.47
CA PHE A 43 13.90 -3.88 -19.19
C PHE A 43 15.35 -3.95 -18.68
N SER A 44 15.57 -4.06 -17.38
CA SER A 44 16.89 -4.26 -16.80
C SER A 44 17.57 -5.50 -17.39
N GLY A 45 16.87 -6.63 -17.48
CA GLY A 45 17.39 -7.85 -18.11
C GLY A 45 17.63 -7.71 -19.62
N TYR A 46 16.75 -6.98 -20.32
CA TYR A 46 16.88 -6.72 -21.75
C TYR A 46 18.11 -5.86 -22.08
N TYR A 47 18.32 -4.76 -21.35
CA TYR A 47 19.46 -3.87 -21.56
C TYR A 47 20.79 -4.48 -21.13
N LEU A 48 20.78 -5.37 -20.13
CA LEU A 48 21.96 -6.19 -19.78
C LEU A 48 22.42 -7.04 -20.98
N ALA A 49 21.47 -7.65 -21.70
CA ALA A 49 21.77 -8.46 -22.88
C ALA A 49 22.28 -7.64 -24.08
N LEU A 50 21.90 -6.35 -24.16
CA LEU A 50 22.36 -5.42 -25.18
C LEU A 50 23.70 -4.75 -24.86
N MET A 51 24.32 -5.04 -23.71
CA MET A 51 25.53 -4.36 -23.22
C MET A 51 25.37 -2.84 -23.06
N GLU A 52 24.13 -2.34 -22.92
CA GLU A 52 23.84 -0.93 -22.64
C GLU A 52 23.80 -0.69 -21.13
N GLN A 53 24.98 -0.48 -20.55
CA GLN A 53 25.17 -0.43 -19.09
C GLN A 53 24.41 0.74 -18.41
N ASP A 54 24.37 1.92 -19.05
CA ASP A 54 23.67 3.08 -18.49
C ASP A 54 22.15 2.86 -18.36
N MET A 55 21.54 2.19 -19.36
CA MET A 55 20.11 1.86 -19.35
C MET A 55 19.81 0.72 -18.37
N HIS A 56 20.72 -0.25 -18.27
CA HIS A 56 20.62 -1.32 -17.28
C HIS A 56 20.60 -0.77 -15.85
N ASP A 57 21.55 0.09 -15.49
CA ASP A 57 21.67 0.68 -14.15
C ASP A 57 20.45 1.55 -13.80
N PHE A 58 19.95 2.32 -14.78
CA PHE A 58 18.74 3.11 -14.61
C PHE A 58 17.51 2.25 -14.27
N HIS A 59 17.26 1.18 -15.04
CA HIS A 59 16.14 0.28 -14.77
C HIS A 59 16.33 -0.55 -13.50
N LEU A 60 17.56 -0.93 -13.17
CA LEU A 60 17.87 -1.67 -11.94
C LEU A 60 17.57 -0.82 -10.69
N TRP A 61 17.84 0.49 -10.73
CA TRP A 61 17.41 1.40 -9.68
C TRP A 61 15.88 1.52 -9.59
N GLY A 62 15.19 1.51 -10.73
CA GLY A 62 13.73 1.44 -10.81
C GLY A 62 13.16 0.21 -10.09
N VAL A 63 13.78 -0.96 -10.30
CA VAL A 63 13.43 -2.21 -9.61
C VAL A 63 13.55 -2.07 -8.10
N VAL A 64 14.69 -1.55 -7.61
CA VAL A 64 14.90 -1.38 -6.16
C VAL A 64 13.85 -0.44 -5.57
N ARG A 65 13.60 0.70 -6.22
CA ARG A 65 12.58 1.66 -5.80
C ARG A 65 11.20 0.99 -5.71
N ASP A 66 10.79 0.29 -6.75
CA ASP A 66 9.45 -0.29 -6.84
C ASP A 66 9.27 -1.47 -5.90
N ALA A 67 10.35 -2.24 -5.64
CA ALA A 67 10.36 -3.30 -4.63
C ALA A 67 10.16 -2.72 -3.23
N VAL A 68 10.80 -1.58 -2.92
CA VAL A 68 10.60 -0.87 -1.65
C VAL A 68 9.15 -0.38 -1.53
N PHE A 69 8.59 0.24 -2.57
CA PHE A 69 7.19 0.68 -2.55
C PHE A 69 6.21 -0.49 -2.39
N ALA A 70 6.45 -1.60 -3.08
CA ALA A 70 5.65 -2.80 -2.95
C ALA A 70 5.74 -3.40 -1.53
N ALA A 71 6.94 -3.48 -0.96
CA ALA A 71 7.14 -3.98 0.40
C ALA A 71 6.45 -3.08 1.46
N PHE A 72 6.59 -1.75 1.36
CA PHE A 72 5.97 -0.82 2.31
C PHE A 72 4.44 -0.83 2.24
N SER A 73 3.89 -0.74 1.03
CA SER A 73 2.43 -0.77 0.85
C SER A 73 1.84 -2.14 1.20
N GLY A 74 2.53 -3.22 0.85
CA GLY A 74 2.16 -4.58 1.26
C GLY A 74 2.17 -4.75 2.78
N ALA A 75 3.23 -4.31 3.47
CA ALA A 75 3.31 -4.35 4.93
C ALA A 75 2.19 -3.54 5.59
N TYR A 76 1.87 -2.35 5.06
CA TYR A 76 0.76 -1.52 5.54
C TYR A 76 -0.59 -2.26 5.41
N ILE A 77 -0.88 -2.81 4.23
CA ILE A 77 -2.11 -3.57 3.97
C ILE A 77 -2.21 -4.76 4.92
N PHE A 78 -1.10 -5.48 5.13
CA PHE A 78 -1.05 -6.62 6.04
C PHE A 78 -1.37 -6.20 7.48
N VAL A 79 -0.68 -5.19 8.01
CA VAL A 79 -0.94 -4.66 9.36
C VAL A 79 -2.41 -4.26 9.50
N ARG A 80 -2.96 -3.55 8.51
CA ARG A 80 -4.34 -3.08 8.53
C ARG A 80 -5.34 -4.24 8.50
N PHE A 81 -5.06 -5.28 7.72
CA PHE A 81 -5.85 -6.51 7.67
C PHE A 81 -5.90 -7.18 9.05
N PHE A 82 -4.77 -7.37 9.71
CA PHE A 82 -4.74 -7.96 11.06
C PHE A 82 -5.47 -7.10 12.09
N VAL A 83 -5.26 -5.78 12.09
CA VAL A 83 -5.97 -4.88 13.00
C VAL A 83 -7.49 -4.99 12.80
N ASN A 84 -7.95 -5.05 11.56
CA ASN A 84 -9.37 -5.21 11.24
C ASN A 84 -9.89 -6.60 11.65
N LEU A 85 -9.11 -7.66 11.42
CA LEU A 85 -9.44 -9.03 11.81
C LEU A 85 -9.54 -9.17 13.35
N PHE A 86 -8.58 -8.64 14.09
CA PHE A 86 -8.63 -8.60 15.56
C PHE A 86 -9.82 -7.78 16.08
N ALA A 87 -10.14 -6.66 15.43
CA ALA A 87 -11.31 -5.87 15.79
C ALA A 87 -12.62 -6.64 15.56
N ALA A 88 -12.73 -7.40 14.47
CA ALA A 88 -13.88 -8.25 14.18
C ALA A 88 -14.00 -9.40 15.20
N MET A 89 -12.89 -10.05 15.56
CA MET A 89 -12.89 -11.11 16.56
C MET A 89 -13.22 -10.61 17.97
N ARG A 90 -12.84 -9.37 18.32
CA ARG A 90 -13.08 -8.80 19.66
C ARG A 90 -14.55 -8.43 19.90
N ASN A 91 -15.34 -8.19 18.86
CA ASN A 91 -16.76 -7.91 19.01
C ASN A 91 -17.56 -8.54 17.86
N PRO A 92 -17.89 -9.84 17.95
CA PRO A 92 -18.53 -10.58 16.85
C PRO A 92 -19.98 -10.13 16.53
N TRP A 93 -20.55 -9.22 17.33
CA TRP A 93 -21.96 -8.78 17.25
C TRP A 93 -22.15 -7.27 17.08
N ALA A 94 -21.12 -6.52 16.67
CA ALA A 94 -21.24 -5.08 16.42
C ALA A 94 -21.95 -4.73 15.09
#